data_AF-A0A920GVX8-F1
#
_entry.id   AF-A0A920GVX8-F1
#
_cell.length_a   1.000
_cell.length_b   1.000
_cell.length_c   1.000
_cell.angle_alpha   90.00
_cell.angle_beta   90.00
_cell.angle_gamma   90.00
#
_symmetry.space_group_name_H-M   'P 1'
#
loop_
_entity.id
_entity.type
_entity.pdbx_description
1 polymer ?
#
loop_
_entity_poly.entity_id
_entity_poly.type
_entity_poly.pdbx_seq_one_letter_code
_entity_poly.pdbx_strand_id
1 'polypeptide(L)' 'MATALTSVLSKIPVRSDVAMTGEITLRGEVLKIGGLKEKLLAAGEAVSKVVLIPEEM' A
#
# COMPACT_ATOMS: atom_id res chain seq x y z
N MET A 1 -4.77 -3.34 -4.25
CA MET A 1 -5.76 -4.42 -4.57
C MET A 1 -5.20 -5.82 -4.32
N ALA A 2 -3.98 -6.14 -4.80
CA ALA A 2 -3.37 -7.46 -4.63
C ALA A 2 -3.50 -8.03 -3.20
N THR A 3 -3.12 -7.25 -2.17
CA THR A 3 -3.22 -7.66 -0.76
C THR A 3 -4.64 -8.05 -0.31
N ALA A 4 -5.66 -7.31 -0.76
CA ALA A 4 -7.04 -7.59 -0.40
C ALA A 4 -7.53 -8.90 -1.03
N LEU A 5 -7.19 -9.14 -2.29
CA LEU A 5 -7.50 -10.40 -2.97
C LEU A 5 -6.79 -11.58 -2.31
N THR A 6 -5.49 -11.44 -2.04
CA THR A 6 -4.71 -12.46 -1.34
C THR A 6 -5.30 -12.77 0.04
N SER A 7 -5.71 -11.74 0.79
CA SER A 7 -6.35 -11.88 2.10
C SER A 7 -7.63 -12.71 2.03
N VAL A 8 -8.54 -12.39 1.10
CA VAL A 8 -9.80 -13.14 0.93
C VAL A 8 -9.55 -14.59 0.54
N LEU A 9 -8.61 -14.84 -0.38
CA LEU A 9 -8.29 -16.19 -0.85
C LEU A 9 -7.59 -17.04 0.22
N SER A 10 -6.70 -16.43 1.02
CA SER A 10 -5.94 -17.11 2.06
C SER A 10 -6.64 -17.17 3.43
N LYS A 11 -7.71 -16.39 3.61
CA LYS A 11 -8.40 -16.17 4.91
C LYS A 11 -7.49 -15.58 5.99
N ILE A 12 -6.47 -14.83 5.59
CA ILE A 12 -5.56 -14.13 6.50
C ILE A 12 -5.94 -12.64 6.50
N PRO A 13 -6.28 -12.04 7.65
CA PRO A 13 -6.70 -10.65 7.70
C PRO A 13 -5.54 -9.69 7.36
N VAL A 14 -5.87 -8.61 6.64
CA VAL A 14 -4.91 -7.51 6.39
C VAL A 14 -4.69 -6.73 7.68
N ARG A 15 -3.44 -6.35 7.95
CA ARG A 15 -3.07 -5.49 9.07
C ARG A 15 -3.75 -4.12 8.94
N SER A 16 -4.50 -3.71 9.97
CA SER A 16 -5.24 -2.44 9.99
C SER A 16 -4.39 -1.22 10.35
N ASP A 17 -3.16 -1.43 10.84
CA ASP A 17 -2.23 -0.38 11.22
C ASP A 17 -1.27 0.05 10.08
N VAL A 18 -1.44 -0.51 8.89
CA VAL A 18 -0.57 -0.30 7.72
C VAL A 18 -1.33 0.32 6.56
N ALA A 19 -0.83 1.45 6.06
CA ALA A 19 -1.23 2.02 4.77
C ALA A 19 -0.23 1.62 3.67
N MET A 20 -0.68 1.52 2.42
CA MET A 20 0.19 1.20 1.29
C MET A 20 -0.24 1.92 0.01
N THR A 21 0.74 2.34 -0.80
CA THR A 21 0.50 2.91 -2.14
C THR A 21 1.54 2.40 -3.13
N GLY A 22 1.12 2.16 -4.37
CA GLY A 22 1.97 1.64 -5.44
C GLY A 22 1.13 1.08 -6.58
N GLU A 23 1.65 1.15 -7.80
CA GLU A 23 1.11 0.40 -8.93
C GLU A 23 1.84 -0.95 -9.03
N ILE A 24 1.17 -1.99 -9.52
CA ILE A 24 1.75 -3.35 -9.61
C ILE A 24 1.69 -3.86 -11.05
N THR A 25 2.79 -4.44 -11.53
CA THR A 25 2.81 -5.12 -12.83
C THR A 25 2.27 -6.54 -12.72
N LEU A 26 1.94 -7.17 -13.85
CA LEU A 26 1.59 -8.60 -13.88
C LEU A 26 2.73 -9.52 -13.42
N ARG A 27 3.98 -9.02 -13.42
CA ARG A 27 5.16 -9.74 -12.92
C ARG A 27 5.39 -9.54 -11.42
N GLY A 28 4.60 -8.68 -10.77
CA GLY A 28 4.69 -8.42 -9.33
C GLY A 28 5.64 -7.28 -8.94
N GLU A 29 6.15 -6.52 -9.90
CA GLU A 29 6.98 -5.33 -9.61
C GLU A 29 6.11 -4.17 -9.15
N VAL A 30 6.60 -3.41 -8.17
CA VAL A 30 5.94 -2.22 -7.65
C VAL A 30 6.51 -0.98 -8.33
N LEU A 31 5.67 -0.24 -9.04
CA LEU A 31 6.06 0.93 -9.81
C LEU A 31 5.88 2.24 -9.03
N LYS A 32 6.60 3.26 -9.50
CA LYS A 32 6.52 4.65 -9.03
C LYS A 32 5.10 5.20 -9.11
N ILE A 33 4.78 6.09 -8.18
CA ILE A 33 3.49 6.77 -8.10
C ILE A 33 3.67 8.27 -7.88
N GLY A 34 2.78 9.06 -8.50
CA GLY A 34 2.70 10.50 -8.24
C GLY A 34 1.94 10.85 -6.96
N GLY A 35 2.08 12.11 -6.53
CA GLY A 35 1.33 12.69 -5.40
C GLY A 35 1.69 12.11 -4.05
N LEU A 36 2.98 11.77 -3.84
CA LEU A 36 3.43 11.13 -2.61
C LEU A 36 3.21 12.02 -1.38
N LYS A 37 3.51 13.32 -1.49
CA LYS A 37 3.44 14.25 -0.36
C LYS A 37 2.02 14.33 0.20
N GLU A 38 1.04 14.44 -0.69
CA GLU A 38 -0.38 14.51 -0.35
C GLU A 38 -0.87 13.19 0.26
N LYS A 39 -0.43 12.05 -0.31
CA LYS A 39 -0.77 10.71 0.20
C LYS A 39 -0.17 10.44 1.59
N LEU A 40 1.08 10.86 1.82
CA LEU A 40 1.73 10.72 3.13
C LEU A 40 1.08 11.64 4.17
N LEU A 41 0.69 12.85 3.80
CA LEU A 41 -0.05 13.74 4.70
C LEU A 41 -1.38 13.11 5.12
N ALA A 42 -2.16 12.60 4.15
CA ALA A 42 -3.41 11.89 4.44
C ALA A 42 -3.20 10.63 5.30
N ALA A 43 -2.11 9.89 5.08
CA ALA A 43 -1.76 8.72 5.90
C ALA A 43 -1.34 9.10 7.33
N GLY A 44 -0.74 10.28 7.52
CA GLY A 44 -0.40 10.83 8.84
C GLY A 44 -1.62 11.35 9.60
N GLU A 45 -2.65 11.83 8.89
CA GLU A 45 -3.96 12.17 9.48
C GLU A 45 -4.80 10.93 9.80
N ALA A 46 -4.59 9.85 9.05
CA ALA A 46 -5.19 8.54 9.32
C ALA A 46 -4.50 7.83 10.51
N VAL A 47 -5.14 6.78 11.03
CA VAL A 47 -4.64 5.98 12.18
C VAL A 47 -3.50 5.01 11.79
N SER A 48 -2.97 5.11 10.57
CA SER A 48 -1.88 4.24 10.09
C SER A 48 -0.56 4.55 10.81
N LYS A 49 0.06 3.52 11.38
CA LYS A 49 1.37 3.62 12.05
C LYS A 49 2.54 3.43 11.09
N VAL A 50 2.32 2.71 10.00
CA VAL A 50 3.33 2.35 9.01
C VAL A 50 2.77 2.63 7.61
N VAL A 51 3.58 3.23 6.74
CA VAL A 51 3.24 3.46 5.34
C VAL A 51 4.23 2.74 4.45
N LEU A 52 3.74 1.85 3.58
CA LEU A 52 4.53 1.17 2.55
C LEU A 52 4.48 1.98 1.24
N ILE A 53 5.66 2.23 0.67
CA ILE A 53 5.85 3.00 -0.57
C ILE A 53 6.77 2.21 -1.52
N PRO A 54 6.74 2.49 -2.84
CA PRO A 54 7.68 1.90 -3.79
C PRO A 54 9.12 2.22 -3.39
N GLU A 55 10.02 1.25 -3.55
CA GLU A 55 11.45 1.39 -3.22
C GLU A 55 12.13 2.40 -4.15
N GLU A 56 11.88 2.28 -5.45
CA GLU A 56 12.34 3.25 -6.42
C GLU A 56 11.36 4.43 -6.46
N MET A 57 11.81 5.59 -5.98
CA MET A 57 11.12 6.88 -6.12
C MET A 57 11.68 7.72 -7.24
#